data_AF-A0AA40FVA2-F1
#
_entry.id   AF-A0AA40FVA2-F1
#
_cell.length_a   1.000
_cell.length_b   1.000
_cell.length_c   1.000
_cell.angle_alpha   90.00
_cell.angle_beta   90.00
_cell.angle_gamma   90.00
#
_symmetry.space_group_name_H-M   'P 1'
#
loop_
_entity.id
_entity.type
_entity.pdbx_description
1 polymer ?
#
loop_
_entity_poly.entity_id
_entity_poly.type
_entity_poly.pdbx_seq_one_letter_code
_entity_poly.pdbx_strand_id
1 'polypeptide(L)'
;MTYEGSTTHPGCWETAVWLILNKPIYVTARELYALRKLMQGPSTIPKAPLGNNSRPLQDLHYRTIRTNIDFHKRPDAKCPSMAQDMHYRANTWQDDGTLSHNVI
;
A
#
# COMPACT_ATOMS: atom_id res chain seq x y z
N MET A 1 -0.25 3.64 2.53
CA MET A 1 -1.53 3.75 1.78
C MET A 1 -1.48 2.86 0.55
N THR A 2 -2.61 2.30 0.12
CA THR A 2 -2.71 1.35 -1.00
C THR A 2 -3.92 1.68 -1.87
N TYR A 3 -3.76 1.69 -3.19
CA TYR A 3 -4.86 1.94 -4.15
C TYR A 3 -4.57 1.30 -5.52
N GLU A 4 -5.61 1.03 -6.30
CA GLU A 4 -5.47 0.55 -7.68
C GLU A 4 -5.32 1.72 -8.66
N GLY A 5 -4.39 1.60 -9.60
CA GLY A 5 -4.11 2.66 -10.55
C GLY A 5 -3.37 2.18 -11.79
N SER A 6 -2.76 3.14 -12.48
CA SER A 6 -2.06 2.90 -13.73
C SER A 6 -0.57 3.08 -13.64
N THR A 7 0.13 2.63 -14.69
CA THR A 7 1.52 3.02 -14.94
C THR A 7 1.62 4.54 -15.16
N THR A 8 2.70 5.15 -14.68
CA THR A 8 2.95 6.60 -14.83
C THR A 8 3.80 6.96 -16.06
N HIS A 9 4.02 5.98 -16.95
CA HIS A 9 4.71 6.11 -18.24
C HIS A 9 3.73 5.76 -19.38
N PRO A 10 3.99 6.22 -20.62
CA PRO A 10 3.19 5.87 -21.80
C PRO A 10 2.71 4.41 -21.85
N GLY A 11 1.47 4.25 -22.29
CA GLY A 11 0.69 3.01 -22.15
C GLY A 11 -0.37 3.13 -21.05
N CYS A 12 -0.06 3.82 -19.95
CA CYS A 12 -1.03 4.19 -18.89
C CYS A 12 -1.94 3.03 -18.42
N TRP A 13 -1.44 1.80 -18.46
CA TRP A 13 -2.22 0.59 -18.22
C TRP A 13 -2.68 0.53 -16.77
N GLU A 14 -3.98 0.30 -16.56
CA GLU A 14 -4.63 0.17 -15.24
C GLU A 14 -4.40 -1.20 -14.61
N THR A 15 -3.13 -1.57 -14.46
CA THR A 15 -2.71 -2.89 -13.99
C THR A 15 -1.85 -2.83 -12.72
N ALA A 16 -1.74 -1.66 -12.08
CA ALA A 16 -0.84 -1.44 -10.95
C ALA A 16 -1.62 -1.31 -9.64
N VAL A 17 -1.20 -2.05 -8.62
CA VAL A 17 -1.62 -1.82 -7.23
C VAL A 17 -0.50 -1.06 -6.53
N TRP A 18 -0.75 0.21 -6.22
CA TRP A 18 0.24 1.09 -5.63
C TRP A 18 0.31 0.92 -4.12
N LEU A 19 1.52 0.83 -3.59
CA LEU A 19 1.82 0.83 -2.15
C LEU A 19 2.68 2.06 -1.82
N ILE A 20 2.06 3.08 -1.27
CA ILE A 20 2.74 4.32 -0.85
C ILE A 20 3.16 4.18 0.61
N LEU A 21 4.47 4.24 0.84
CA LEU A 21 5.07 4.23 2.17
C LEU A 21 4.95 5.62 2.81
N ASN A 22 4.63 5.67 4.10
CA ASN A 22 4.36 6.93 4.80
C ASN A 22 5.64 7.60 5.32
N LYS A 23 6.73 6.84 5.46
CA LYS A 23 8.03 7.35 5.91
C LYS A 23 8.93 7.56 4.68
N PRO A 24 9.30 8.81 4.34
CA PRO A 24 10.19 9.07 3.22
C PRO A 24 11.60 8.55 3.52
N ILE A 25 12.33 8.25 2.45
CA ILE A 25 13.77 8.03 2.51
C ILE A 25 14.44 9.39 2.33
N TYR A 26 15.32 9.75 3.26
CA TYR A 26 16.07 11.00 3.20
C TYR A 26 17.32 10.83 2.34
N VAL A 27 17.59 11.84 1.52
CA VAL A 27 18.78 11.93 0.67
C VAL A 27 19.43 13.29 0.89
N THR A 28 20.74 13.36 0.77
CA THR A 28 21.49 14.62 0.88
C THR A 28 21.31 15.49 -0.36
N ALA A 29 21.51 16.80 -0.21
CA ALA A 29 21.44 17.73 -1.35
C ALA A 29 22.45 17.39 -2.47
N ARG A 30 23.63 16.86 -2.10
CA ARG A 30 24.67 16.45 -3.06
C ARG A 30 24.23 15.26 -3.90
N GLU A 31 23.60 14.26 -3.30
CA GLU A 31 23.05 13.09 -4.00
C GLU A 31 21.91 13.50 -4.93
N LEU A 32 20.99 14.36 -4.46
CA LEU A 32 19.91 14.89 -5.30
C LEU A 32 20.45 15.70 -6.49
N TYR A 33 21.52 16.47 -6.29
CA TYR A 33 22.17 17.20 -7.38
C TYR A 33 22.81 16.27 -8.40
N ALA A 34 23.39 15.13 -7.98
CA ALA A 34 23.91 14.13 -8.91
C ALA A 34 22.81 13.56 -9.82
N LEU A 35 21.62 13.27 -9.28
CA LEU A 35 20.46 12.83 -10.07
C LEU A 35 20.03 13.88 -11.10
N ARG A 36 20.07 15.16 -10.75
CA ARG A 36 19.70 16.27 -11.64
C ARG A 36 20.69 16.53 -12.78
N LYS A 37 21.88 15.92 -12.75
CA LYS A 37 22.86 15.98 -13.85
C LYS A 37 22.58 14.97 -14.96
N LEU A 38 21.65 14.04 -14.76
CA LEU A 38 21.31 13.05 -15.78
C LEU A 38 20.72 13.72 -17.02
N MET A 39 20.98 13.13 -18.19
CA MET A 39 20.51 13.60 -19.48
C MET A 39 19.66 12.54 -20.19
N GLN A 40 18.75 13.00 -21.02
CA GLN A 40 17.93 12.15 -21.89
C GLN A 40 18.75 11.70 -23.10
N GLY A 41 18.69 10.41 -23.42
CA GLY A 41 19.38 9.82 -24.57
C GLY A 41 20.75 9.20 -24.23
N PRO A 42 21.45 8.68 -25.25
CA PRO A 42 22.78 8.08 -25.09
C PRO A 42 23.85 9.15 -24.82
N SER A 43 24.99 8.73 -24.28
CA SER A 43 26.13 9.62 -23.98
C SER A 43 26.71 10.33 -25.22
N THR A 44 26.56 9.73 -26.39
CA THR A 44 27.05 10.26 -27.67
C THR A 44 26.21 11.41 -28.20
N ILE A 45 24.89 11.42 -27.91
CA ILE A 45 23.94 12.41 -28.42
C ILE A 45 22.97 12.77 -27.29
N PRO A 46 23.42 13.55 -26.27
CA PRO A 46 22.54 14.01 -25.21
C PRO A 46 21.50 14.98 -25.77
N LYS A 47 20.22 14.81 -25.41
CA LYS A 47 19.13 15.65 -25.89
C LYS A 47 18.84 16.82 -24.94
N ALA A 48 18.29 16.51 -23.78
CA ALA A 48 17.88 17.50 -22.78
C ALA A 48 18.19 16.96 -21.38
N PRO A 49 18.32 17.82 -20.36
CA PRO A 49 18.39 17.38 -18.98
C PRO A 49 17.20 16.47 -18.62
N LEU A 50 17.44 15.40 -17.85
CA LEU A 50 16.40 14.51 -17.34
C LEU A 50 15.79 15.12 -16.08
N GLY A 51 15.13 16.27 -16.24
CA GLY A 51 14.40 16.97 -15.18
C GLY A 51 12.89 16.82 -15.36
N ASN A 52 12.13 17.05 -14.27
CA ASN A 52 10.66 17.05 -14.25
C ASN A 52 10.03 15.80 -14.89
N ASN A 53 10.68 14.65 -14.73
CA ASN A 53 10.29 13.36 -15.27
C ASN A 53 9.21 12.68 -14.40
N SER A 54 8.19 13.44 -13.98
CA SER A 54 7.07 12.97 -13.19
C SER A 54 5.75 13.26 -13.91
N ARG A 55 4.82 12.30 -13.84
CA ARG A 55 3.44 12.50 -14.31
C ARG A 55 2.71 13.46 -13.35
N PRO A 56 1.89 14.40 -13.85
CA PRO A 56 1.07 15.26 -13.00
C PRO A 56 0.05 14.45 -12.18
N LEU A 57 -0.48 15.07 -11.12
CA LEU A 57 -1.56 14.49 -10.33
C LEU A 57 -2.76 14.18 -11.23
N GLN A 58 -3.47 13.10 -10.91
CA GLN A 58 -4.64 12.63 -11.64
C GLN A 58 -5.79 12.47 -10.65
N ASP A 59 -7.02 12.67 -11.11
CA ASP A 59 -8.18 12.60 -10.24
C ASP A 59 -8.39 11.19 -9.68
N LEU A 60 -8.97 11.14 -8.48
CA LEU A 60 -9.20 9.88 -7.78
C LEU A 60 -10.31 9.04 -8.41
N HIS A 61 -11.27 9.68 -9.10
CA HIS A 61 -12.40 9.03 -9.79
C HIS A 61 -13.09 7.95 -8.94
N TYR A 62 -13.42 8.27 -7.68
CA TYR A 62 -14.11 7.39 -6.73
C TYR A 62 -13.37 6.11 -6.32
N ARG A 63 -12.08 5.96 -6.65
CA ARG A 63 -11.29 4.82 -6.20
C ARG A 63 -11.15 4.82 -4.69
N THR A 64 -11.26 3.63 -4.10
CA THR A 64 -11.03 3.43 -2.66
C THR A 64 -9.55 3.46 -2.35
N ILE A 65 -9.15 4.25 -1.35
CA ILE A 65 -7.80 4.25 -0.79
C ILE A 65 -7.82 3.50 0.53
N ARG A 66 -6.96 2.49 0.67
CA ARG A 66 -6.78 1.74 1.90
C ARG A 66 -5.54 2.26 2.63
N THR A 67 -5.57 2.34 3.96
CA THR A 67 -4.40 2.76 4.73
C THR A 67 -4.31 1.98 6.03
N ASN A 68 -3.08 1.77 6.49
CA ASN A 68 -2.76 1.24 7.82
C ASN A 68 -2.45 2.37 8.82
N ILE A 69 -2.64 3.63 8.42
CA ILE A 69 -2.44 4.80 9.29
C ILE A 69 -3.74 5.06 10.05
N ASP A 70 -3.62 5.09 11.37
CA ASP A 70 -4.67 5.60 12.24
C ASP A 70 -4.56 7.13 12.32
N PHE A 71 -5.44 7.85 11.60
CA PHE A 71 -5.48 9.31 11.61
C PHE A 71 -6.17 9.90 12.86
N HIS A 72 -6.87 9.06 13.63
CA HIS A 72 -7.65 9.50 14.80
C HIS A 72 -6.98 9.10 16.12
N LYS A 73 -5.76 8.54 16.06
CA LYS A 73 -5.00 8.18 17.24
C LYS A 73 -4.73 9.42 18.10
N ARG A 74 -5.23 9.43 19.33
CA ARG A 74 -4.86 10.46 20.32
C ARG A 74 -3.35 10.32 20.63
N PRO A 75 -2.62 11.44 20.87
CA PRO A 75 -1.19 11.42 21.12
C PRO A 75 -0.75 10.42 22.20
N ASP A 76 -1.57 10.26 23.24
CA ASP A 76 -1.28 9.41 24.41
C ASP A 76 -1.96 8.03 24.39
N ALA A 77 -2.63 7.66 23.29
CA ALA A 77 -3.31 6.37 23.21
C ALA A 77 -2.32 5.21 23.06
N LYS A 78 -2.18 4.39 24.10
CA LYS A 78 -1.37 3.15 24.10
C LYS A 78 -1.88 2.08 23.15
N CYS A 79 -3.20 2.00 22.93
CA CYS A 79 -3.82 0.96 22.10
C CYS A 79 -4.05 1.47 20.66
N PRO A 80 -3.77 0.66 19.62
CA PRO A 80 -4.12 0.99 18.24
C PRO A 80 -5.65 0.93 18.06
N SER A 81 -6.26 2.00 17.55
CA SER A 81 -7.73 2.05 17.38
C SER A 81 -8.24 1.16 16.23
N MET A 82 -7.35 0.77 15.31
CA MET A 82 -7.67 -0.11 14.18
C MET A 82 -7.47 -1.60 14.48
N ALA A 83 -7.23 -1.98 15.74
CA ALA A 83 -7.18 -3.39 16.12
C ALA A 83 -8.59 -4.00 15.99
N GLN A 84 -8.72 -5.07 15.20
CA GLN A 84 -9.97 -5.82 15.11
C GLN A 84 -10.03 -6.82 16.28
N ASP A 85 -11.05 -6.70 17.14
CA ASP A 85 -11.37 -7.71 18.16
C ASP A 85 -12.02 -8.94 17.49
N MET A 86 -11.20 -9.79 16.87
CA MET A 86 -11.65 -11.10 16.39
C MET A 86 -11.75 -12.08 17.57
N HIS A 87 -12.95 -12.57 17.83
CA HIS A 87 -13.21 -13.69 18.71
C HIS A 87 -13.82 -14.83 17.90
N TYR A 88 -13.36 -16.06 18.14
CA TYR A 88 -14.03 -17.25 17.62
C TYR A 88 -14.94 -17.80 18.71
N ARG A 89 -16.12 -18.27 18.31
CA ARG A 89 -16.98 -19.08 19.16
C ARG A 89 -16.90 -20.52 18.64
N ALA A 90 -16.29 -21.40 19.43
CA ALA A 90 -16.30 -22.82 19.10
C ALA A 90 -17.70 -23.39 19.30
N ASN A 91 -18.16 -24.24 18.38
CA ASN A 91 -19.35 -25.05 18.60
C ASN A 91 -19.01 -26.08 19.67
N THR A 92 -19.75 -26.09 20.77
CA THR A 92 -19.66 -27.15 21.77
C THR A 92 -20.34 -28.39 21.21
N TRP A 93 -19.59 -29.47 21.00
CA TRP A 93 -20.17 -30.77 20.72
C TRP A 93 -21.00 -31.19 21.94
N GLN A 94 -22.29 -31.46 21.74
CA GLN A 94 -23.08 -32.15 22.75
C GLN A 94 -22.65 -33.61 22.70
N ASP A 95 -21.91 -34.05 23.72
CA ASP A 95 -21.81 -35.48 24.04
C ASP A 95 -23.20 -35.91 24.54
N ASP A 96 -24.12 -36.14 23.60
CA ASP A 96 -25.34 -36.88 23.88
C ASP A 96 -24.92 -38.33 24.14
N GLY A 97 -24.59 -38.60 25.40
CA GLY A 97 -24.22 -39.91 25.95
C GLY A 97 -25.36 -40.92 25.94
N THR A 98 -26.06 -41.06 24.81
CA THR A 98 -27.07 -42.08 24.58
C THR A 98 -26.80 -42.83 23.27
N LEU A 99 -25.59 -43.37 23.14
CA LEU A 99 -25.42 -44.59 22.36
C LEU A 99 -26.14 -45.71 23.10
N SER A 100 -27.43 -45.81 22.80
CA SER A 100 -28.27 -46.93 23.18
C SER A 100 -27.62 -48.22 22.72
N HIS A 101 -27.41 -49.10 23.69
CA HIS A 101 -27.07 -50.49 23.52
C HIS A 101 -27.99 -51.18 22.49
N ASN A 102 -27.36 -52.01 21.66
CA ASN A 102 -27.91 -53.14 20.89
C ASN A 102 -28.62 -52.84 19.57
N VAL A 103 -27.98 -53.22 18.45
CA VAL A 103 -28.56 -54.11 17.42
C VAL A 103 -27.43 -54.93 16.76
N ILE A 104 -27.48 -56.26 17.00
CA ILE A 104 -26.90 -57.45 16.32
C ILE A 104 -25.39 -57.47 16.04
#